data_AF-A0AAW0BAX4-F1
#
_entry.id   AF-A0AAW0BAX4-F1
#
_cell.length_a   1.000
_cell.length_b   1.000
_cell.length_c   1.000
_cell.angle_alpha   90.00
_cell.angle_beta   90.00
_cell.angle_gamma   90.00
#
_symmetry.space_group_name_H-M   'P 1'
#
loop_
_entity.id
_entity.type
_entity.pdbx_description
1 polymer ?
#
loop_
_entity_poly.entity_id
_entity_poly.type
_entity_poly.pdbx_seq_one_letter_code
_entity_poly.pdbx_strand_id
1 'polypeptide(L)'
;MAPSWAMMLARVKLAAKKLSPLSLFEKRGTVYGFLLVDATDNGCLIKIGRTSRPLEVRIAEWDRCTSFKHFWFGGFEVSASRRVERMVHLEMESRGYERVPMYCSVCGVRHIEVFRFPDASAWDTIILPLIKELDLESQVQN
;
A
#
# COMPACT_ATOMS: atom_id res chain seq x y z
N MET A 1 -9.29 -14.75 -19.75
CA MET A 1 -9.78 -13.35 -19.74
C MET A 1 -8.64 -12.44 -20.11
N ALA A 2 -8.83 -11.52 -21.07
CA ALA A 2 -7.83 -10.50 -21.37
C ALA A 2 -7.70 -9.54 -20.18
N PRO A 3 -6.49 -9.06 -19.84
CA PRO A 3 -6.31 -8.08 -18.77
C PRO A 3 -7.08 -6.80 -19.10
N SER A 4 -7.70 -6.20 -18.09
CA SER A 4 -8.40 -4.92 -18.28
C SER A 4 -7.41 -3.82 -18.69
N TRP A 5 -7.92 -2.77 -19.34
CA TRP A 5 -7.11 -1.60 -19.71
C TRP A 5 -6.41 -0.98 -18.49
N ALA A 6 -7.07 -0.97 -17.33
CA ALA A 6 -6.51 -0.48 -16.08
C ALA A 6 -5.31 -1.31 -15.61
N MET A 7 -5.41 -2.65 -15.67
CA MET A 7 -4.30 -3.54 -15.33
C MET A 7 -3.10 -3.32 -16.25
N MET A 8 -3.34 -3.17 -17.57
CA MET A 8 -2.26 -2.90 -18.53
C MET A 8 -1.56 -1.56 -18.24
N LEU A 9 -2.32 -0.50 -17.95
CA LEU A 9 -1.76 0.79 -17.54
C LEU A 9 -0.92 0.69 -16.26
N ALA A 10 -1.39 -0.06 -15.27
CA ALA A 10 -0.65 -0.26 -14.03
C ALA A 10 0.69 -0.96 -14.28
N ARG A 11 0.72 -1.99 -15.16
CA ARG A 11 1.96 -2.67 -15.56
C ARG A 11 2.94 -1.73 -16.26
N VAL A 12 2.48 -0.91 -17.20
CA VAL A 12 3.33 0.08 -17.88
C VAL A 12 3.89 1.10 -16.88
N LYS A 13 3.04 1.61 -15.99
CA LYS A 13 3.46 2.55 -14.93
C LYS A 13 4.45 1.92 -13.96
N LEU A 14 4.26 0.65 -13.61
CA LEU A 14 5.19 -0.09 -12.74
C LEU A 14 6.55 -0.24 -13.42
N ALA A 15 6.58 -0.70 -14.67
CA ALA A 15 7.82 -0.85 -15.42
C ALA A 15 8.56 0.50 -15.54
N ALA A 16 7.84 1.57 -15.90
CA ALA A 16 8.40 2.91 -15.93
C ALA A 16 8.91 3.36 -14.55
N LYS A 17 8.19 3.03 -13.47
CA LYS A 17 8.60 3.38 -12.12
C LYS A 17 9.85 2.63 -11.70
N LYS A 18 9.92 1.31 -11.97
CA LYS A 18 11.13 0.50 -11.78
C LYS A 18 12.31 1.10 -12.55
N LEU A 19 12.15 1.61 -13.76
CA LEU A 19 13.27 2.19 -14.51
C LEU A 19 13.62 3.65 -14.12
N SER A 20 12.73 4.37 -13.44
CA SER A 20 12.99 5.78 -13.11
C SER A 20 14.05 5.88 -12.01
N PRO A 21 15.01 6.82 -12.08
CA PRO A 21 15.99 7.04 -11.02
C PRO A 21 15.31 7.37 -9.68
N LEU A 22 16.03 7.16 -8.57
CA LEU A 22 15.56 7.62 -7.27
C LEU A 22 15.45 9.14 -7.25
N SER A 23 14.39 9.62 -6.60
CA SER A 23 14.23 11.05 -6.38
C SER A 23 15.18 11.52 -5.28
N LEU A 24 15.70 12.74 -5.37
CA LEU A 24 16.43 13.39 -4.28
C LEU A 24 15.59 13.54 -2.99
N PHE A 25 14.26 13.47 -3.12
CA PHE A 25 13.33 13.54 -1.98
C PHE A 25 12.94 12.15 -1.45
N GLU A 26 13.54 11.10 -1.98
CA GLU A 26 13.32 9.74 -1.50
C GLU A 26 13.94 9.58 -0.12
N LYS A 27 13.19 8.97 0.81
CA LYS A 27 13.61 8.84 2.21
C LYS A 27 13.33 7.43 2.71
N ARG A 28 14.23 6.96 3.57
CA ARG A 28 13.99 5.79 4.41
C ARG A 28 12.70 5.99 5.20
N GLY A 29 11.96 4.91 5.39
CA GLY A 29 10.73 4.92 6.16
C GLY A 29 10.14 3.53 6.26
N THR A 30 8.90 3.46 6.72
CA THR A 30 8.17 2.22 6.90
C THR A 30 7.01 2.18 5.93
N VAL A 31 6.89 1.09 5.16
CA VAL A 31 5.64 0.73 4.47
C VAL A 31 4.85 -0.17 5.43
N TYR A 32 3.64 0.24 5.75
CA TYR A 32 2.80 -0.41 6.76
C TYR A 32 1.45 -0.79 6.17
N GLY A 33 0.73 -1.64 6.90
CA GLY A 33 -0.64 -1.94 6.58
C GLY A 33 -1.48 -2.28 7.78
N PHE A 34 -2.79 -2.16 7.58
CA PHE A 34 -3.80 -2.56 8.54
C PHE A 34 -5.07 -2.98 7.82
N LEU A 35 -5.79 -3.90 8.45
CA LEU A 35 -7.11 -4.33 8.03
C LEU A 35 -8.13 -3.26 8.45
N LEU A 36 -8.94 -2.81 7.50
CA LEU A 36 -10.18 -2.09 7.75
C LEU A 36 -11.29 -3.12 7.88
N VAL A 37 -11.91 -3.18 9.05
CA VAL A 37 -13.07 -4.03 9.30
C VAL A 37 -14.27 -3.28 8.76
N ASP A 38 -14.63 -3.55 7.51
CA ASP A 38 -15.90 -3.12 6.95
C ASP A 38 -16.99 -4.15 7.29
N ALA A 39 -18.23 -3.68 7.47
CA ALA A 39 -19.39 -4.50 7.77
C ALA A 39 -20.00 -5.15 6.51
N THR A 40 -19.26 -5.19 5.39
CA THR A 40 -19.74 -5.73 4.12
C THR A 40 -19.07 -7.08 3.80
N ASP A 41 -19.90 -8.10 3.54
CA ASP A 41 -19.51 -9.53 3.41
C ASP A 41 -18.62 -9.88 2.19
N ASN A 42 -18.12 -8.91 1.43
CA ASN A 42 -17.45 -9.15 0.14
C ASN A 42 -15.90 -9.09 0.22
N GLY A 43 -15.32 -9.53 1.33
CA GLY A 43 -13.86 -9.65 1.53
C GLY A 43 -13.26 -8.64 2.51
N CYS A 44 -11.93 -8.63 2.58
CA CYS A 44 -11.15 -7.81 3.51
C CYS A 44 -10.57 -6.57 2.82
N LEU A 45 -10.66 -5.41 3.47
CA LEU A 45 -10.04 -4.17 2.99
C LEU A 45 -8.72 -3.95 3.70
N ILE A 46 -7.60 -3.99 2.98
CA ILE A 46 -6.29 -3.72 3.54
C ILE A 46 -5.81 -2.36 3.07
N LYS A 47 -5.49 -1.47 4.00
CA LYS A 47 -4.78 -0.24 3.69
C LYS A 47 -3.28 -0.54 3.60
N ILE A 48 -2.63 -0.02 2.57
CA ILE A 48 -1.17 -0.08 2.39
C ILE A 48 -0.65 1.34 2.34
N GLY A 49 0.00 1.80 3.40
CA GLY A 49 0.50 3.17 3.51
C GLY A 49 1.99 3.23 3.77
N ARG A 50 2.52 4.45 3.84
CA ARG A 50 3.92 4.70 4.22
C ARG A 50 4.07 5.84 5.22
N THR A 51 5.17 5.83 5.96
CA THR A 51 5.58 6.90 6.87
C THR A 51 7.10 7.05 6.87
N SER A 52 7.60 8.27 6.99
CA SER A 52 9.03 8.55 7.23
C SER A 52 9.30 8.88 8.70
N ARG A 53 8.27 8.82 9.55
CA ARG A 53 8.32 8.97 11.00
C ARG A 53 8.13 7.59 11.66
N PRO A 54 8.45 7.44 12.96
CA PRO A 54 8.19 6.19 13.69
C PRO A 54 6.76 5.69 13.47
N LEU A 55 6.60 4.37 13.33
CA LEU A 55 5.33 3.75 12.99
C LEU A 55 4.27 4.03 14.06
N GLU A 56 4.68 4.11 15.33
CA GLU A 56 3.83 4.36 16.49
C GLU A 56 3.14 5.73 16.40
N VAL A 57 3.85 6.75 15.88
CA VAL A 57 3.25 8.08 15.63
C VAL A 57 2.15 7.96 14.58
N ARG A 58 2.38 7.16 13.54
CA ARG A 58 1.38 6.97 12.47
C ARG A 58 0.19 6.13 12.94
N ILE A 59 0.43 5.14 13.81
CA ILE A 59 -0.61 4.37 14.49
C ILE A 59 -1.50 5.32 15.30
N ALA A 60 -0.91 6.14 16.17
CA ALA A 60 -1.65 7.08 17.01
C ALA A 60 -2.46 8.13 16.22
N GLU A 61 -2.01 8.54 15.03
CA GLU A 61 -2.78 9.43 14.14
C GLU A 61 -4.02 8.74 13.57
N TRP A 62 -3.90 7.46 13.21
CA TRP A 62 -4.97 6.68 12.63
C TRP A 62 -5.98 6.21 13.67
N ASP A 63 -5.52 5.84 14.86
CA ASP A 63 -6.37 5.47 15.99
C ASP A 63 -7.29 6.65 16.42
N ARG A 64 -6.99 7.88 16.01
CA ARG A 64 -7.87 9.06 16.19
C ARG A 64 -8.99 9.17 15.14
N CYS A 65 -8.90 8.60 13.92
CA CYS A 65 -10.03 8.52 12.97
C CYS A 65 -10.88 7.30 13.35
N THR A 66 -11.98 7.55 14.05
CA THR A 66 -12.94 6.51 14.48
C THR A 66 -13.89 6.04 13.38
N SER A 67 -13.73 6.53 12.14
CA SER A 67 -14.62 6.16 11.03
C SER A 67 -14.59 4.66 10.70
N PHE A 68 -13.50 3.96 11.03
CA PHE A 68 -13.37 2.54 10.74
C PHE A 68 -12.69 1.81 11.89
N LYS A 69 -13.24 0.67 12.30
CA LYS A 69 -12.53 -0.28 13.14
C LYS A 69 -11.40 -0.89 12.30
N HIS A 70 -10.20 -1.00 12.89
CA HIS A 70 -9.04 -1.48 12.17
C HIS A 70 -8.11 -2.31 13.05
N PHE A 71 -7.32 -3.17 12.41
CA PHE A 71 -6.31 -4.02 13.05
C PHE A 71 -4.98 -3.88 12.34
N TRP A 72 -3.94 -3.50 13.09
CA TRP A 72 -2.61 -3.28 12.55
C TRP A 72 -1.87 -4.58 12.31
N PHE A 73 -1.25 -4.70 11.13
CA PHE A 73 -0.31 -5.79 10.85
C PHE A 73 1.15 -5.42 11.17
N GLY A 74 1.42 -4.13 11.38
CA GLY A 74 2.76 -3.57 11.52
C GLY A 74 3.27 -2.97 10.21
N GLY A 75 4.58 -3.01 10.01
CA GLY A 75 5.21 -2.50 8.80
C GLY A 75 6.64 -3.00 8.63
N PHE A 76 7.19 -2.70 7.46
CA PHE A 76 8.55 -3.06 7.10
C PHE A 76 9.34 -1.80 6.74
N GLU A 77 10.54 -1.67 7.32
CA GLU A 77 11.44 -0.57 6.99
C GLU A 77 12.05 -0.77 5.61
N VAL A 78 12.04 0.29 4.81
CA VAL A 78 12.55 0.29 3.44
C VAL A 78 13.41 1.51 3.20
N SER A 79 14.38 1.38 2.30
CA SER A 79 15.32 2.44 1.93
C SER A 79 14.64 3.64 1.24
N ALA A 80 13.56 3.36 0.48
CA ALA A 80 12.87 4.32 -0.38
C ALA A 80 11.35 4.23 -0.22
N SER A 81 10.83 4.67 0.93
CA SER A 81 9.45 4.40 1.35
C SER A 81 8.36 4.91 0.41
N ARG A 82 8.57 6.05 -0.26
CA ARG A 82 7.59 6.62 -1.20
C ARG A 82 7.61 5.86 -2.52
N ARG A 83 8.78 5.45 -3.00
CA ARG A 83 8.92 4.64 -4.20
C ARG A 83 8.34 3.25 -3.99
N VAL A 84 8.74 2.57 -2.92
CA VAL A 84 8.31 1.19 -2.65
C VAL A 84 6.80 1.13 -2.48
N GLU A 85 6.19 2.01 -1.69
CA GLU A 85 4.72 2.05 -1.52
C GLU A 85 4.00 2.25 -2.86
N ARG A 86 4.46 3.19 -3.69
CA ARG A 86 3.88 3.41 -5.02
C ARG A 86 4.04 2.19 -5.95
N MET A 87 5.15 1.48 -5.87
CA MET A 87 5.36 0.26 -6.67
C MET A 87 4.48 -0.89 -6.19
N VAL A 88 4.31 -1.07 -4.87
CA VAL A 88 3.38 -2.04 -4.29
C VAL A 88 1.97 -1.78 -4.80
N HIS A 89 1.53 -0.52 -4.74
CA HIS A 89 0.23 -0.08 -5.23
C HIS A 89 0.01 -0.38 -6.71
N LEU A 90 0.97 -0.02 -7.55
CA LEU A 90 0.91 -0.29 -8.98
C LEU A 90 0.90 -1.79 -9.27
N GLU A 91 1.67 -2.58 -8.51
CA GLU A 91 1.71 -4.03 -8.68
C GLU A 91 0.40 -4.70 -8.26
N MET A 92 -0.24 -4.24 -7.19
CA MET A 92 -1.59 -4.71 -6.82
C MET A 92 -2.60 -4.45 -7.95
N GLU A 93 -2.62 -3.25 -8.51
CA GLU A 93 -3.47 -2.93 -9.67
C GLU A 93 -3.11 -3.77 -10.92
N SER A 94 -1.81 -4.03 -11.13
CA SER A 94 -1.28 -4.84 -12.25
C SER A 94 -1.74 -6.31 -12.19
N ARG A 95 -1.91 -6.82 -10.97
CA ARG A 95 -2.44 -8.16 -10.64
C ARG A 95 -3.97 -8.20 -10.61
N GLY A 96 -4.65 -7.05 -10.72
CA GLY A 96 -6.10 -6.95 -10.77
C GLY A 96 -6.77 -6.80 -9.40
N TYR A 97 -6.02 -6.52 -8.34
CA TYR A 97 -6.63 -6.19 -7.05
C TYR A 97 -7.37 -4.86 -7.14
N GLU A 98 -8.61 -4.85 -6.67
CA GLU A 98 -9.46 -3.66 -6.68
C GLU A 98 -8.92 -2.65 -5.65
N ARG A 99 -8.62 -1.43 -6.11
CA ARG A 99 -8.41 -0.28 -5.24
C ARG A 99 -9.78 0.31 -4.88
N VAL A 100 -10.06 0.45 -3.59
CA VAL A 100 -11.36 0.90 -3.06
C VAL A 100 -11.19 2.30 -2.46
N PRO A 101 -11.56 3.39 -3.17
CA PRO A 101 -11.47 4.73 -2.61
C PRO A 101 -12.51 4.91 -1.50
N MET A 102 -12.06 5.28 -0.30
CA MET A 102 -12.93 5.50 0.85
C MET A 102 -12.84 6.95 1.33
N TYR A 103 -13.93 7.50 1.83
CA TYR A 103 -13.95 8.84 2.42
C TYR A 103 -14.14 8.71 3.95
N CYS A 104 -13.15 9.11 4.77
CA CYS A 104 -13.32 9.18 6.25
C CYS A 104 -14.03 10.50 6.55
N SER A 105 -15.28 10.44 7.01
CA SER A 105 -16.05 11.61 7.43
C SER A 105 -15.44 12.32 8.64
N VAL A 106 -14.65 11.62 9.45
CA VAL A 106 -13.98 12.18 10.64
C VAL A 106 -12.74 12.98 10.27
N CYS A 107 -11.89 12.49 9.37
CA CYS A 107 -10.67 13.20 8.96
C CYS A 107 -10.84 14.03 7.68
N GLY A 108 -11.97 13.90 6.97
CA GLY A 108 -12.27 14.63 5.73
C GLY A 108 -11.42 14.19 4.53
N VAL A 109 -10.59 13.16 4.67
CA VAL A 109 -9.65 12.70 3.64
C VAL A 109 -10.24 11.55 2.84
N ARG A 110 -10.03 11.60 1.52
CA ARG A 110 -10.24 10.45 0.63
C ARG A 110 -9.04 9.51 0.70
N HIS A 111 -9.19 8.38 1.38
CA HIS A 111 -8.23 7.31 1.43
C HIS A 111 -8.29 6.48 0.15
N ILE A 112 -7.30 6.67 -0.71
CA ILE A 112 -7.18 5.91 -1.98
C ILE A 112 -6.25 4.70 -1.87
N GLU A 113 -5.59 4.52 -0.73
CA GLU A 113 -4.54 3.51 -0.52
C GLU A 113 -5.10 2.20 0.07
N VAL A 114 -6.34 1.86 -0.26
CA VAL A 114 -7.07 0.71 0.26
C VAL A 114 -7.35 -0.27 -0.87
N PHE A 115 -7.13 -1.55 -0.61
CA PHE A 115 -7.28 -2.62 -1.59
C PHE A 115 -8.15 -3.75 -1.03
N ARG A 116 -8.96 -4.36 -1.90
CA ARG A 116 -9.76 -5.53 -1.56
C ARG A 116 -8.97 -6.81 -1.75
N PHE A 117 -8.99 -7.66 -0.73
CA PHE A 117 -8.42 -9.00 -0.72
C PHE A 117 -9.46 -10.03 -0.25
N PRO A 118 -9.29 -11.31 -0.59
CA PRO A 118 -10.17 -12.37 -0.10
C PRO A 118 -10.17 -12.46 1.43
N ASP A 119 -9.00 -12.30 2.05
CA ASP A 119 -8.81 -12.41 3.50
C ASP A 119 -7.60 -11.60 3.99
N ALA A 120 -7.46 -11.52 5.33
CA ALA A 120 -6.41 -10.76 5.99
C ALA A 120 -5.01 -11.38 5.86
N SER A 121 -4.89 -12.68 5.54
CA SER A 121 -3.58 -13.35 5.37
C SER A 121 -2.82 -12.84 4.14
N ALA A 122 -3.50 -12.13 3.24
CA ALA A 122 -2.88 -11.43 2.11
C ALA A 122 -1.78 -10.45 2.54
N TRP A 123 -1.83 -9.91 3.76
CA TRP A 123 -0.72 -9.13 4.30
C TRP A 123 0.58 -9.93 4.34
N ASP A 124 0.58 -11.09 5.00
CA ASP A 124 1.78 -11.91 5.21
C ASP A 124 2.18 -12.69 3.95
N THR A 125 1.20 -13.11 3.15
CA THR A 125 1.43 -14.00 1.99
C THR A 125 1.69 -13.25 0.68
N ILE A 126 1.24 -12.00 0.55
CA ILE A 126 1.33 -11.23 -0.71
C ILE A 126 2.02 -9.89 -0.49
N ILE A 127 1.50 -9.05 0.42
CA ILE A 127 1.91 -7.64 0.52
C ILE A 127 3.32 -7.52 1.13
N LEU A 128 3.55 -8.14 2.28
CA LEU A 128 4.83 -8.05 2.99
C LEU A 128 6.00 -8.65 2.19
N PRO A 129 5.88 -9.85 1.55
CA PRO A 129 6.91 -10.35 0.65
C PRO A 129 7.18 -9.40 -0.51
N LEU A 130 6.13 -8.81 -1.10
CA LEU A 130 6.28 -7.86 -2.20
C LEU A 130 6.99 -6.56 -1.78
N ILE A 131 6.70 -6.04 -0.58
CA ILE A 131 7.41 -4.85 -0.05
C ILE A 131 8.92 -5.13 0.03
N LYS A 132 9.30 -6.31 0.53
CA LYS A 132 10.71 -6.71 0.66
C LYS A 132 11.39 -6.84 -0.70
N GLU A 133 10.75 -7.50 -1.66
CA GLU A 133 11.24 -7.64 -3.04
C GLU A 133 11.48 -6.27 -3.68
N LEU A 134 10.49 -5.39 -3.60
CA LEU A 134 10.55 -4.07 -4.23
C LEU A 134 11.52 -3.10 -3.57
N ASP A 135 11.80 -3.25 -2.27
CA ASP A 135 12.87 -2.49 -1.60
C ASP A 135 14.26 -2.93 -2.11
N LEU A 136 14.50 -4.25 -2.22
CA LEU A 136 15.75 -4.77 -2.79
C LEU A 136 15.95 -4.27 -4.23
N GLU A 137 14.93 -4.35 -5.08
CA GLU A 137 15.01 -3.81 -6.45
C GLU A 137 15.31 -2.31 -6.47
N SER A 138 14.79 -1.55 -5.52
CA SER A 138 15.02 -0.10 -5.43
C SER A 138 16.44 0.26 -5.01
N GLN A 139 17.16 -0.66 -4.34
CA GLN A 139 18.54 -0.46 -3.89
C GLN A 139 19.57 -0.79 -4.97
N VAL A 140 19.27 -1.74 -5.87
CA VAL A 140 20.18 -2.16 -6.97
C VAL A 140 20.34 -1.09 -8.06
N GLN A 141 19.45 -0.10 -8.08
CA GLN A 141 19.44 0.98 -9.08
C GLN A 141 20.15 2.25 -8.64
N ASN A 142 20.85 2.21 -7.50
CA ASN A 142 21.74 3.27 -7.02
C ASN A 142 23.20 2.97 -7.35
#